data_AF-A0A1R0H1G1-F1
#
_entry.id   AF-A0A1R0H1G1-F1
#
_cell.length_a   1.000
_cell.length_b   1.000
_cell.length_c   1.000
_cell.angle_alpha   90.00
_cell.angle_beta   90.00
_cell.angle_gamma   90.00
#
_symmetry.space_group_name_H-M   'P 1'
#
loop_
_entity.id
_entity.type
_entity.pdbx_description
1 polymer ?
#
loop_
_entity_poly.entity_id
_entity_poly.type
_entity_poly.pdbx_seq_one_letter_code
_entity_poly.pdbx_strand_id
1 'polypeptide(L)'
;MLDVYCEYGLLSLNLPSLVTLNGSGNFRGLKELNMKSLVSSGGSINVDESSLEYLDLMNLANVNGWFSVYGNHKLASINLKNLAKVEALYIYSNRALEFGHFELPSLEIVEGDFYISGEIRSLKLPKIKKIDGDFGIESHVFFNCTGLVDIAKKLGKDPGCKQNHVPEPYR
;
A
#
# COMPACT_ATOMS: atom_id res chain seq x y z
N MET A 1 -16.34 13.14 3.51
CA MET A 1 -15.03 13.18 2.85
C MET A 1 -14.16 14.14 3.64
N LEU A 2 -12.92 13.76 3.96
CA LEU A 2 -11.92 14.58 4.64
C LEU A 2 -10.80 14.88 3.65
N ASP A 3 -10.77 16.09 3.13
CA ASP A 3 -9.79 16.49 2.12
C ASP A 3 -8.76 17.44 2.71
N VAL A 4 -7.49 17.07 2.59
CA VAL A 4 -6.36 17.86 3.04
C VAL A 4 -5.37 18.00 1.89
N TYR A 5 -5.35 19.21 1.32
CA TYR A 5 -4.44 19.59 0.25
C TYR A 5 -3.51 20.69 0.76
N CYS A 6 -2.20 20.48 0.67
CA CYS A 6 -1.22 21.51 0.97
C CYS A 6 -0.39 21.85 -0.27
N GLU A 7 -0.60 23.05 -0.83
CA GLU A 7 0.07 23.53 -2.04
C GLU A 7 1.34 24.35 -1.74
N TYR A 8 1.43 24.96 -0.55
CA TYR A 8 2.53 25.85 -0.16
C TYR A 8 2.95 25.62 1.29
N GLY A 9 4.10 24.95 1.47
CA GLY A 9 4.64 24.61 2.78
C GLY A 9 4.28 23.19 3.20
N LEU A 10 5.16 22.58 3.98
CA LEU A 10 5.09 21.17 4.38
C LEU A 10 4.22 21.03 5.64
N LEU A 11 2.94 20.69 5.47
CA LEU A 11 1.99 20.53 6.57
C LEU A 11 2.22 19.22 7.34
N SER A 12 2.19 19.31 8.67
CA SER A 12 2.11 18.15 9.56
C SER A 12 0.67 17.99 10.04
N LEU A 13 0.01 16.89 9.67
CA LEU A 13 -1.35 16.58 10.11
C LEU A 13 -1.32 15.56 11.25
N ASN A 14 -1.79 15.97 12.43
CA ASN A 14 -1.75 15.15 13.63
C ASN A 14 -3.17 14.83 14.12
N LEU A 15 -3.64 13.60 13.88
CA LEU A 15 -4.96 13.08 14.25
C LEU A 15 -4.82 11.78 15.07
N PRO A 16 -4.12 11.82 16.22
CA PRO A 16 -3.72 10.61 16.96
C PRO A 16 -4.90 9.88 17.61
N SER A 17 -6.07 10.52 17.70
CA SER A 17 -7.29 9.96 18.30
C SER A 17 -8.38 9.66 17.28
N LEU A 18 -8.09 9.84 15.98
CA LEU A 18 -9.03 9.49 14.92
C LEU A 18 -9.10 7.96 14.82
N VAL A 19 -10.25 7.40 15.22
CA VAL A 19 -10.49 5.94 15.18
C VAL A 19 -11.21 5.50 13.91
N THR A 20 -12.10 6.36 13.39
CA THR A 20 -12.91 6.06 12.20
C THR A 20 -12.97 7.28 11.28
N LEU A 21 -12.81 7.04 9.98
CA LEU A 21 -13.23 7.96 8.93
C LEU A 21 -14.59 7.51 8.41
N ASN A 22 -15.64 8.32 8.55
CA ASN A 22 -16.99 7.93 8.10
C ASN A 22 -17.14 7.90 6.57
N GLY A 23 -16.17 8.41 5.82
CA GLY A 23 -16.11 8.38 4.36
C GLY A 23 -14.67 8.42 3.90
N SER A 24 -14.41 8.93 2.69
CA SER A 24 -13.04 8.97 2.15
C SER A 24 -12.17 10.06 2.80
N GLY A 25 -10.85 9.84 2.80
CA GLY A 25 -9.83 10.82 3.15
C GLY A 25 -8.80 10.98 2.03
N ASN A 26 -8.51 12.22 1.63
CA ASN A 26 -7.48 12.56 0.63
C ASN A 26 -6.40 13.41 1.31
N PHE A 27 -5.15 12.96 1.25
CA PHE A 27 -4.03 13.54 1.97
C PHE A 27 -2.87 13.84 1.01
N ARG A 28 -2.70 15.11 0.65
CA ARG A 28 -1.71 15.56 -0.34
C ARG A 28 -0.81 16.67 0.16
N GLY A 29 0.48 16.61 -0.23
CA GLY A 29 1.46 17.65 0.10
C GLY A 29 1.91 17.66 1.58
N LEU A 30 1.77 16.53 2.29
CA LEU A 30 2.10 16.45 3.72
C LEU A 30 3.58 16.14 3.97
N LYS A 31 4.10 16.61 5.10
CA LYS A 31 5.40 16.18 5.65
C LYS A 31 5.26 15.08 6.68
N GLU A 32 4.21 15.18 7.48
CA GLU A 32 3.89 14.23 8.53
C GLU A 32 2.39 13.98 8.54
N LEU A 33 2.01 12.72 8.74
CA LEU A 33 0.62 12.29 8.85
C LEU A 33 0.52 11.27 9.99
N ASN A 34 -0.04 11.69 11.12
CA ASN A 34 -0.27 10.80 12.24
C ASN A 34 -1.77 10.45 12.34
N MET A 35 -2.10 9.21 11.96
CA MET A 35 -3.42 8.62 12.13
C MET A 35 -3.30 7.20 12.71
N LYS A 36 -2.33 6.95 13.58
CA LYS A 36 -2.00 5.59 14.05
C LYS A 36 -3.17 4.85 14.70
N SER A 37 -4.14 5.60 15.25
CA SER A 37 -5.33 5.04 15.92
C SER A 37 -6.47 4.71 14.96
N LEU A 38 -6.32 5.01 13.66
CA LEU A 38 -7.35 4.76 12.67
C LEU A 38 -7.53 3.25 12.51
N VAL A 39 -8.77 2.79 12.72
CA VAL A 39 -9.16 1.39 12.62
C VAL A 39 -9.97 1.14 11.35
N SER A 40 -10.78 2.11 10.93
CA SER A 40 -11.68 1.91 9.79
C SER A 40 -11.91 3.17 8.97
N SER A 41 -12.14 2.99 7.67
CA SER A 41 -12.62 4.01 6.76
C SER A 41 -13.86 3.55 6.02
N GLY A 42 -14.90 4.37 6.03
CA GLY A 42 -16.15 4.17 5.28
C GLY A 42 -16.01 4.45 3.78
N GLY A 43 -14.88 5.00 3.34
CA GLY A 43 -14.53 5.17 1.93
C GLY A 43 -13.02 5.05 1.68
N SER A 44 -12.53 5.61 0.59
CA SER A 44 -11.12 5.51 0.19
C SER A 44 -10.16 6.30 1.11
N ILE A 45 -8.95 5.81 1.28
CA ILE A 45 -7.83 6.55 1.85
C ILE A 45 -6.80 6.75 0.75
N ASN A 46 -6.59 7.99 0.32
CA ASN A 46 -5.60 8.36 -0.68
C ASN A 46 -4.52 9.20 -0.03
N VAL A 47 -3.26 8.77 -0.13
CA VAL A 47 -2.09 9.52 0.33
C VAL A 47 -1.16 9.72 -0.87
N ASP A 48 -1.11 10.94 -1.37
CA ASP A 48 -0.41 11.23 -2.61
C ASP A 48 0.48 12.46 -2.55
N GLU A 49 1.51 12.47 -3.40
CA GLU A 49 2.43 13.60 -3.61
C GLU A 49 2.91 14.28 -2.31
N SER A 50 3.14 13.48 -1.27
CA SER A 50 3.58 13.94 0.04
C SER A 50 5.05 13.61 0.25
N SER A 51 5.69 14.34 1.14
CA SER A 51 7.08 14.15 1.56
C SER A 51 7.19 13.34 2.86
N LEU A 52 6.23 12.43 3.10
CA LEU A 52 6.25 11.52 4.25
C LEU A 52 7.48 10.61 4.18
N GLU A 53 8.13 10.36 5.32
CA GLU A 53 9.19 9.34 5.43
C GLU A 53 8.62 7.97 5.81
N TYR A 54 7.52 7.94 6.56
CA TYR A 54 6.82 6.73 6.98
C TYR A 54 5.31 6.97 7.01
N LEU A 55 4.54 5.90 6.80
CA LEU A 55 3.08 5.89 6.98
C LEU A 55 2.72 4.73 7.91
N ASP A 56 2.40 5.05 9.16
CA ASP A 56 2.03 4.05 10.17
C ASP A 56 0.52 4.02 10.40
N LEU A 57 -0.13 2.99 9.84
CA LEU A 57 -1.54 2.69 9.99
C LEU A 57 -1.72 1.29 10.59
N MET A 58 -0.89 0.97 11.59
CA MET A 58 -0.84 -0.34 12.23
C MET A 58 -2.18 -0.89 12.74
N ASN A 59 -3.14 -0.02 13.05
CA ASN A 59 -4.46 -0.39 13.57
C ASN A 59 -5.55 -0.45 12.50
N LEU A 60 -5.27 0.02 11.27
CA LEU A 60 -6.24 0.04 10.19
C LEU A 60 -6.60 -1.39 9.82
N ALA A 61 -7.86 -1.76 10.00
CA ALA A 61 -8.37 -3.09 9.71
C ALA A 61 -9.21 -3.11 8.43
N ASN A 62 -10.02 -2.08 8.20
CA ASN A 62 -11.01 -2.07 7.12
C ASN A 62 -11.01 -0.75 6.36
N VAL A 63 -11.02 -0.83 5.03
CA VAL A 63 -11.25 0.32 4.13
C VAL A 63 -12.37 -0.07 3.16
N ASN A 64 -13.54 0.57 3.27
CA ASN A 64 -14.69 0.33 2.39
C ASN A 64 -14.56 1.12 1.07
N GLY A 65 -13.37 1.11 0.50
CA GLY A 65 -12.97 1.86 -0.68
C GLY A 65 -11.51 1.56 -1.00
N TRP A 66 -10.88 2.43 -1.76
CA TRP A 66 -9.51 2.21 -2.21
C TRP A 66 -8.52 2.66 -1.15
N PHE A 67 -7.47 1.88 -0.93
CA PHE A 67 -6.29 2.33 -0.21
C PHE A 67 -5.19 2.61 -1.25
N SER A 68 -4.91 3.89 -1.48
CA SER A 68 -3.96 4.33 -2.52
C SER A 68 -2.84 5.14 -1.89
N VAL A 69 -1.59 4.73 -2.14
CA VAL A 69 -0.39 5.47 -1.73
C VAL A 69 0.51 5.63 -2.94
N TYR A 70 0.62 6.85 -3.48
CA TYR A 70 1.38 7.09 -4.70
C TYR A 70 2.13 8.41 -4.75
N GLY A 71 3.26 8.45 -5.46
CA GLY A 71 4.03 9.69 -5.64
C GLY A 71 4.70 10.23 -4.38
N ASN A 72 4.78 9.44 -3.30
CA ASN A 72 5.46 9.86 -2.07
C ASN A 72 6.94 9.52 -2.15
N HIS A 73 7.73 10.36 -2.82
CA HIS A 73 9.11 10.05 -3.20
C HIS A 73 10.07 9.82 -2.02
N LYS A 74 9.74 10.28 -0.81
CA LYS A 74 10.53 10.09 0.42
C LYS A 74 10.04 8.95 1.31
N LEU A 75 8.92 8.31 0.96
CA LEU A 75 8.29 7.31 1.80
C LEU A 75 9.14 6.04 1.79
N ALA A 76 9.73 5.71 2.93
CA ALA A 76 10.63 4.57 3.11
C ALA A 76 9.92 3.35 3.72
N SER A 77 8.80 3.54 4.41
CA SER A 77 8.06 2.44 5.03
C SER A 77 6.55 2.70 5.13
N ILE A 78 5.78 1.60 5.02
CA ILE A 78 4.33 1.58 5.22
C ILE A 78 4.00 0.44 6.18
N ASN A 79 3.20 0.71 7.21
CA ASN A 79 2.73 -0.30 8.15
C ASN A 79 1.21 -0.46 8.07
N LEU A 80 0.78 -1.63 7.57
CA LEU A 80 -0.61 -2.03 7.39
C LEU A 80 -0.87 -3.40 8.01
N LYS A 81 -0.17 -3.74 9.09
CA LYS A 81 -0.15 -5.12 9.63
C LYS A 81 -1.53 -5.69 9.99
N ASN A 82 -2.48 -4.83 10.37
CA ASN A 82 -3.83 -5.23 10.75
C ASN A 82 -4.86 -5.11 9.60
N LEU A 83 -4.45 -4.63 8.42
CA LEU A 83 -5.37 -4.46 7.29
C LEU A 83 -5.89 -5.83 6.89
N ALA A 84 -7.20 -6.04 7.05
CA ALA A 84 -7.89 -7.31 6.82
C ALA A 84 -8.76 -7.27 5.57
N LYS A 85 -9.42 -6.14 5.31
CA LYS A 85 -10.30 -5.95 4.16
C LYS A 85 -10.11 -4.59 3.52
N VAL A 86 -10.04 -4.57 2.19
CA VAL A 86 -9.99 -3.36 1.36
C VAL A 86 -10.75 -3.61 0.06
N GLU A 87 -11.34 -2.57 -0.54
CA GLU A 87 -11.92 -2.71 -1.86
C GLU A 87 -10.80 -2.90 -2.90
N ALA A 88 -9.91 -1.91 -3.06
CA ALA A 88 -8.72 -2.03 -3.90
C ALA A 88 -7.47 -1.47 -3.19
N LEU A 89 -6.32 -2.09 -3.43
CA LEU A 89 -5.04 -1.70 -2.84
C LEU A 89 -4.06 -1.30 -3.92
N TYR A 90 -3.63 -0.03 -3.92
CA TYR A 90 -2.63 0.49 -4.84
C TYR A 90 -1.48 1.15 -4.08
N ILE A 91 -0.27 0.63 -4.23
CA ILE A 91 0.95 1.24 -3.68
C ILE A 91 2.01 1.31 -4.77
N TYR A 92 2.25 2.48 -5.35
CA TYR A 92 3.13 2.61 -6.52
C TYR A 92 3.80 3.98 -6.60
N SER A 93 4.85 4.12 -7.40
CA SER A 93 5.57 5.39 -7.59
C SER A 93 6.11 6.04 -6.29
N ASN A 94 6.37 5.25 -5.24
CA ASN A 94 7.02 5.70 -4.01
C ASN A 94 8.51 5.33 -4.06
N ARG A 95 9.34 6.19 -4.66
CA ARG A 95 10.71 5.86 -5.07
C ARG A 95 11.62 5.34 -3.95
N ALA A 96 11.48 5.88 -2.73
CA ALA A 96 12.27 5.46 -1.57
C ALA A 96 11.71 4.23 -0.84
N LEU A 97 10.58 3.68 -1.29
CA LEU A 97 9.89 2.59 -0.59
C LEU A 97 10.59 1.26 -0.88
N GLU A 98 11.47 0.89 0.04
CA GLU A 98 12.18 -0.37 0.04
C GLU A 98 11.39 -1.41 0.82
N PHE A 99 10.57 -2.17 0.12
CA PHE A 99 9.78 -3.22 0.74
C PHE A 99 10.65 -4.32 1.34
N GLY A 100 11.73 -4.71 0.65
CA GLY A 100 12.55 -5.86 1.03
C GLY A 100 11.67 -7.10 1.20
N HIS A 101 11.31 -7.41 2.45
CA HIS A 101 10.28 -8.38 2.80
C HIS A 101 8.96 -7.70 3.17
N PHE A 102 8.00 -7.65 2.24
CA PHE A 102 6.69 -7.09 2.51
C PHE A 102 5.69 -8.17 2.96
N GLU A 103 4.96 -7.88 4.03
CA GLU A 103 3.97 -8.79 4.59
C GLU A 103 2.71 -8.03 5.00
N LEU A 104 1.55 -8.53 4.58
CA LEU A 104 0.25 -8.11 5.08
C LEU A 104 -0.38 -9.31 5.80
N PRO A 105 -0.02 -9.53 7.08
CA PRO A 105 -0.30 -10.79 7.77
C PRO A 105 -1.79 -10.96 8.08
N SER A 106 -2.54 -9.85 8.09
CA SER A 106 -3.98 -9.85 8.36
C SER A 106 -4.84 -9.78 7.11
N LEU A 107 -4.27 -9.50 5.93
CA LEU A 107 -5.06 -9.25 4.72
C LEU A 107 -5.77 -10.52 4.27
N GLU A 108 -7.10 -10.48 4.25
CA GLU A 108 -7.97 -11.60 3.91
C GLU A 108 -8.71 -11.38 2.59
N ILE A 109 -9.19 -10.17 2.33
CA ILE A 109 -10.06 -9.87 1.18
C ILE A 109 -9.63 -8.56 0.50
N VAL A 110 -9.45 -8.65 -0.81
CA VAL A 110 -9.42 -7.50 -1.73
C VAL A 110 -10.56 -7.68 -2.74
N GLU A 111 -11.53 -6.78 -2.71
CA GLU A 111 -12.76 -6.88 -3.55
C GLU A 111 -12.56 -6.37 -4.99
N GLY A 112 -11.41 -5.79 -5.27
CA GLY A 112 -10.96 -5.29 -6.56
C GLY A 112 -9.48 -5.62 -6.74
N ASP A 113 -8.70 -4.66 -7.21
CA ASP A 113 -7.30 -4.91 -7.57
C ASP A 113 -6.37 -4.87 -6.35
N PHE A 114 -5.34 -5.71 -6.42
CA PHE A 114 -4.14 -5.58 -5.62
C PHE A 114 -3.00 -5.21 -6.56
N TYR A 115 -2.42 -4.03 -6.40
CA TYR A 115 -1.25 -3.61 -7.16
C TYR A 115 -0.22 -2.95 -6.26
N ILE A 116 0.99 -3.50 -6.27
CA ILE A 116 2.14 -2.91 -5.58
C ILE A 116 3.35 -2.82 -6.52
N SER A 117 4.07 -1.70 -6.42
CA SER A 117 5.28 -1.42 -7.17
C SER A 117 6.36 -0.82 -6.26
N GLY A 118 7.59 -1.31 -6.34
CA GLY A 118 8.73 -0.84 -5.53
C GLY A 118 9.87 -1.85 -5.46
N GLU A 119 10.80 -1.67 -4.51
CA GLU A 119 11.90 -2.63 -4.30
C GLU A 119 11.45 -3.86 -3.48
N ILE A 120 10.66 -4.73 -4.11
CA ILE A 120 10.07 -5.91 -3.47
C ILE A 120 10.99 -7.11 -3.69
N ARG A 121 11.44 -7.76 -2.61
CA ARG A 121 12.23 -9.02 -2.67
C ARG A 121 11.41 -10.24 -2.29
N SER A 122 10.41 -10.10 -1.43
CA SER A 122 9.40 -11.12 -1.16
C SER A 122 8.06 -10.49 -0.75
N LEU A 123 6.95 -11.16 -1.05
CA LEU A 123 5.62 -10.82 -0.55
C LEU A 123 5.03 -12.01 0.23
N LYS A 124 4.49 -11.76 1.41
CA LYS A 124 3.73 -12.73 2.19
C LYS A 124 2.31 -12.24 2.46
N LEU A 125 1.34 -13.06 2.10
CA LEU A 125 -0.08 -12.84 2.35
C LEU A 125 -0.70 -14.09 3.00
N PRO A 126 -0.30 -14.47 4.22
CA PRO A 126 -0.64 -15.78 4.80
C PRO A 126 -2.16 -16.00 4.92
N LYS A 127 -2.92 -14.94 5.20
CA LYS A 127 -4.37 -15.00 5.38
C LYS A 127 -5.20 -14.70 4.15
N ILE A 128 -4.60 -14.32 3.00
CA ILE A 128 -5.37 -13.91 1.83
C ILE A 128 -6.29 -15.03 1.37
N LYS A 129 -7.57 -14.73 1.21
CA LYS A 129 -8.59 -15.67 0.73
C LYS A 129 -9.04 -15.33 -0.68
N LYS A 130 -9.05 -14.04 -1.01
CA LYS A 130 -9.67 -13.54 -2.24
C LYS A 130 -9.01 -12.25 -2.72
N ILE A 131 -8.76 -12.18 -4.02
CA ILE A 131 -8.54 -10.94 -4.78
C ILE A 131 -9.46 -11.04 -6.01
N ASP A 132 -10.49 -10.21 -6.06
CA ASP A 132 -11.50 -10.26 -7.12
C ASP A 132 -10.98 -9.68 -8.44
N GLY A 133 -10.29 -8.54 -8.37
CA GLY A 133 -9.67 -7.86 -9.51
C GLY A 133 -8.26 -8.38 -9.81
N ASP A 134 -7.45 -7.56 -10.45
CA ASP A 134 -6.10 -7.96 -10.87
C ASP A 134 -5.17 -8.10 -9.67
N PHE A 135 -4.27 -9.10 -9.73
CA PHE A 135 -3.20 -9.28 -8.75
C PHE A 135 -1.86 -8.91 -9.39
N GLY A 136 -1.48 -7.64 -9.32
CA GLY A 136 -0.27 -7.11 -9.96
C GLY A 136 0.85 -6.84 -8.98
N ILE A 137 2.07 -7.25 -9.34
CA ILE A 137 3.29 -6.93 -8.59
C ILE A 137 4.37 -6.52 -9.58
N GLU A 138 4.97 -5.36 -9.33
CA GLU A 138 6.06 -4.82 -10.15
C GLU A 138 7.26 -4.51 -9.27
N SER A 139 8.27 -5.37 -9.29
CA SER A 139 9.49 -5.12 -8.54
C SER A 139 10.52 -4.35 -9.38
N HIS A 140 11.18 -3.37 -8.76
CA HIS A 140 12.31 -2.64 -9.32
C HIS A 140 13.66 -3.31 -9.04
N VAL A 141 13.64 -4.41 -8.27
CA VAL A 141 14.81 -5.24 -7.99
C VAL A 141 14.54 -6.68 -8.43
N PHE A 142 15.56 -7.55 -8.38
CA PHE A 142 15.35 -8.96 -8.65
C PHE A 142 14.31 -9.54 -7.68
N PHE A 143 13.17 -9.96 -8.23
CA PHE A 143 12.09 -10.60 -7.51
C PHE A 143 11.81 -11.95 -8.16
N ASN A 144 11.98 -13.01 -7.38
CA ASN A 144 11.64 -14.33 -7.86
C ASN A 144 10.13 -14.55 -7.70
N CYS A 145 9.39 -14.47 -8.82
CA CYS A 145 7.95 -14.69 -8.85
C CYS A 145 7.55 -16.08 -8.32
N THR A 146 8.48 -17.04 -8.17
CA THR A 146 8.17 -18.32 -7.50
C THR A 146 7.70 -18.13 -6.06
N GLY A 147 8.10 -17.05 -5.39
CA GLY A 147 7.62 -16.71 -4.05
C GLY A 147 6.11 -16.42 -3.98
N LEU A 148 5.48 -16.21 -5.13
CA LEU A 148 4.03 -15.98 -5.24
C LEU A 148 3.25 -17.24 -5.62
N VAL A 149 3.90 -18.35 -5.98
CA VAL A 149 3.23 -19.56 -6.49
C VAL A 149 2.19 -20.09 -5.51
N ASP A 150 2.48 -20.07 -4.21
CA ASP A 150 1.53 -20.53 -3.20
C ASP A 150 0.31 -19.60 -3.08
N ILE A 151 0.53 -18.29 -3.20
CA ILE A 151 -0.55 -17.30 -3.22
C ILE A 151 -1.38 -17.47 -4.49
N ALA A 152 -0.74 -17.63 -5.65
CA ALA A 152 -1.38 -17.84 -6.94
C ALA A 152 -2.27 -19.08 -6.94
N LYS A 153 -1.75 -20.20 -6.43
CA LYS A 153 -2.51 -21.45 -6.26
C LYS A 153 -3.69 -21.26 -5.30
N LYS A 154 -3.48 -20.59 -4.17
CA LYS A 154 -4.52 -20.33 -3.18
C LYS A 154 -5.66 -19.47 -3.75
N LEU A 155 -5.32 -18.50 -4.60
CA LEU A 155 -6.29 -17.60 -5.23
C LEU A 155 -6.86 -18.14 -6.55
N GLY A 156 -6.26 -19.19 -7.13
CA GLY A 156 -6.61 -19.66 -8.47
C GLY A 156 -6.36 -18.61 -9.56
N LYS A 157 -5.42 -17.68 -9.35
CA LYS A 157 -5.18 -16.52 -10.21
C LYS A 157 -3.67 -16.28 -10.36
N ASP A 158 -3.24 -15.98 -11.58
CA ASP A 158 -1.85 -15.63 -11.86
C ASP A 158 -1.55 -14.23 -11.31
N PRO A 159 -0.54 -14.05 -10.45
CA PRO A 159 -0.01 -12.71 -10.20
C PRO A 159 0.57 -12.21 -11.52
N GLY A 160 0.09 -11.07 -12.02
CA GLY A 160 0.72 -10.30 -13.09
C GLY A 160 2.09 -9.77 -12.64
N CYS A 161 3.00 -10.68 -12.33
CA CYS A 161 4.32 -10.47 -11.76
C CYS A 161 5.23 -10.04 -12.90
N LYS A 162 5.55 -8.75 -12.96
CA LYS A 162 6.49 -8.21 -13.93
C LYS A 162 7.88 -8.20 -13.30
N GLN A 163 8.79 -8.99 -13.88
CA GLN A 163 10.20 -8.97 -13.54
C GLN A 163 10.89 -7.87 -14.36
N ASN A 164 11.40 -6.83 -13.72
CA ASN A 164 12.42 -6.01 -14.36
C ASN A 164 13.71 -6.82 -14.39
N HIS A 165 14.15 -7.23 -15.58
CA HIS A 165 15.54 -7.59 -15.80
C HIS A 165 16.38 -6.41 -15.35
N VAL A 166 17.32 -6.64 -14.43
CA VAL A 166 18.43 -5.72 -14.20
C VAL A 166 19.02 -5.46 -15.59
N PRO A 167 19.09 -4.20 -16.10
CA PRO A 167 19.83 -3.94 -17.31
C PRO A 167 21.23 -4.50 -17.08
N GLU A 168 21.70 -5.39 -17.96
CA GLU A 168 23.10 -5.83 -17.89
C GLU A 168 23.98 -4.57 -17.76
N PRO A 169 24.96 -4.55 -16.84
CA PRO A 169 25.86 -3.41 -16.76
C PRO A 169 26.48 -3.25 -18.15
N TYR A 170 26.29 -2.07 -18.75
CA TYR A 170 26.83 -1.70 -20.05
C TYR A 170 28.25 -2.25 -20.19
N ARG A 171 28.44 -3.22 -21.09
CA ARG A 171 29.76 -3.64 -21.56
C ARG A 171 30.36 -2.55 -22.44
#